data_AF-A0A672J7P8-F1
#
_entry.id   AF-A0A672J7P8-F1
#
_cell.length_a   1.000
_cell.length_b   1.000
_cell.length_c   1.000
_cell.angle_alpha   90.00
_cell.angle_beta   90.00
_cell.angle_gamma   90.00
#
_symmetry.space_group_name_H-M   'P 1'
#
loop_
_entity.id
_entity.type
_entity.pdbx_description
1 polymer ?
#
loop_
_entity_poly.entity_id
_entity_poly.type
_entity_poly.pdbx_seq_one_letter_code
_entity_poly.pdbx_strand_id
1 'polypeptide(L)'
;QDLSDRLGLGSSDTLTNGSHRADVAAAKRLAKRLFNLDGFRKSDVARHLSKNNDFSRMVAEEYLSFFNFSSLALDQALRTFLRQFALMGETQERERVLSHFSRRYLDCNPKVAPSEDAVHTLTCALMLLNTDLHGERWSQ
;
A
#
# COMPACT_ATOMS: atom_id res chain seq x y z
N GLN A 1 57.27 -5.65 -0.40
CA GLN A 1 57.51 -4.21 -0.60
C GLN A 1 56.61 -3.77 -1.72
N ASP A 2 55.52 -3.04 -1.41
CA ASP A 2 54.94 -1.89 -2.15
C ASP A 2 53.54 -1.62 -1.52
N LEU A 3 53.42 -0.60 -0.67
CA LEU A 3 52.88 0.73 -0.99
C LEU A 3 51.39 0.72 -1.35
N SER A 4 50.51 0.73 -0.33
CA SER A 4 49.13 1.21 -0.46
C SER A 4 48.51 1.56 0.90
N ASP A 5 49.23 2.39 1.66
CA ASP A 5 48.70 3.10 2.82
C ASP A 5 48.19 4.47 2.35
N ARG A 6 46.97 4.54 1.79
CA ARG A 6 46.24 5.81 1.63
C ARG A 6 44.73 5.62 1.76
N LEU A 7 44.32 5.65 3.03
CA LEU A 7 43.07 6.18 3.58
C LEU A 7 42.16 6.91 2.57
N GLY A 8 40.94 6.39 2.44
CA GLY A 8 39.84 7.06 1.73
C GLY A 8 38.48 6.39 1.89
N LEU A 9 38.27 5.57 2.93
CA LEU A 9 36.93 5.11 3.30
C LEU A 9 36.22 6.24 4.06
N GLY A 10 35.78 7.26 3.31
CA GLY A 10 34.80 8.22 3.78
C GLY A 10 33.44 7.54 3.83
N SER A 11 32.99 7.18 5.03
CA SER A 11 31.65 6.69 5.34
C SER A 11 30.58 7.59 4.71
N SER A 12 29.83 7.05 3.75
CA SER A 12 28.68 7.71 3.11
C SER A 12 27.36 7.19 3.70
N ASP A 13 27.23 7.16 5.03
CA ASP A 13 26.01 6.70 5.71
C ASP A 13 25.17 7.82 6.35
N THR A 14 25.48 9.09 6.08
CA THR A 14 24.83 10.24 6.77
C THR A 14 23.90 11.08 5.90
N LEU A 15 23.80 10.86 4.59
CA LEU A 15 22.98 11.69 3.69
C LEU A 15 21.60 11.11 3.35
N THR A 16 21.40 9.80 3.45
CA THR A 16 20.14 9.12 3.07
C THR A 16 19.02 9.28 4.10
N ASN A 17 19.36 9.39 5.39
CA ASN A 17 18.37 9.43 6.48
C ASN A 17 17.55 10.74 6.51
N GLY A 18 18.15 11.86 6.07
CA GLY A 18 17.48 13.16 6.00
C GLY A 18 16.43 13.23 4.89
N SER A 19 16.76 12.73 3.69
CA SER A 19 15.85 12.65 2.55
C SER A 19 14.67 11.73 2.86
N HIS A 20 14.95 10.52 3.34
CA HIS A 20 13.91 9.54 3.65
C HIS A 20 12.91 10.06 4.70
N ARG A 21 13.38 10.77 5.73
CA ARG A 21 12.49 11.39 6.73
C ARG A 21 11.59 12.48 6.13
N ALA A 22 12.13 13.29 5.22
CA ALA A 22 11.36 14.31 4.51
C ALA A 22 10.29 13.67 3.61
N ASP A 23 10.65 12.57 2.93
CA ASP A 23 9.74 11.78 2.09
C ASP A 23 8.61 11.15 2.90
N VAL A 24 8.90 10.59 4.09
CA VAL A 24 7.88 10.08 5.03
C VAL A 24 6.91 11.20 5.44
N ALA A 25 7.43 12.38 5.80
CA ALA A 25 6.58 13.50 6.20
C ALA A 25 5.72 14.02 5.04
N ALA A 26 6.24 14.03 3.82
CA ALA A 26 5.48 14.35 2.62
C ALA A 26 4.40 13.29 2.32
N ALA A 27 4.75 12.00 2.42
CA ALA A 27 3.82 10.90 2.22
C ALA A 27 2.65 10.95 3.20
N LYS A 28 2.92 11.19 4.50
CA LYS A 28 1.89 11.39 5.53
C LYS A 28 0.92 12.52 5.21
N ARG A 29 1.44 13.67 4.78
CA ARG A 29 0.62 14.83 4.41
C ARG A 29 -0.26 14.52 3.21
N LEU A 30 0.31 13.90 2.17
CA LEU A 30 -0.45 13.52 0.98
C LEU A 30 -1.51 12.46 1.31
N ALA A 31 -1.16 11.41 2.04
CA ALA A 31 -2.08 10.36 2.48
C ALA A 31 -3.29 10.94 3.23
N LYS A 32 -3.06 11.88 4.16
CA LYS A 32 -4.14 12.57 4.89
C LYS A 32 -5.07 13.35 3.97
N ARG A 33 -4.51 14.07 2.98
CA ARG A 33 -5.32 14.82 2.00
C ARG A 33 -6.10 13.90 1.07
N LEU A 34 -5.50 12.80 0.63
CA LEU A 34 -6.16 11.76 -0.17
C LEU A 34 -7.31 11.12 0.62
N PHE A 35 -7.13 10.80 1.89
CA PHE A 35 -8.15 10.20 2.75
C PHE A 35 -9.34 11.14 2.98
N ASN A 36 -9.07 12.43 3.19
CA ASN A 36 -10.11 13.45 3.37
C ASN A 36 -10.70 13.98 2.06
N LEU A 37 -10.21 13.52 0.89
CA LEU A 37 -10.54 14.05 -0.43
C LEU A 37 -10.35 15.58 -0.53
N ASP A 38 -9.34 16.12 0.14
CA ASP A 38 -9.03 17.55 0.17
C ASP A 38 -8.38 18.02 -1.14
N GLY A 39 -9.22 18.37 -2.10
CA GLY A 39 -8.82 18.73 -3.47
C GLY A 39 -8.55 17.53 -4.37
N PHE A 40 -9.01 16.34 -3.99
CA PHE A 40 -8.81 15.10 -4.75
C PHE A 40 -10.13 14.36 -4.98
N ARG A 41 -10.23 13.64 -6.11
CA ARG A 41 -11.32 12.69 -6.37
C ARG A 41 -10.88 11.28 -5.98
N LYS A 42 -11.83 10.37 -5.79
CA LYS A 42 -11.55 8.94 -5.54
C LYS A 42 -10.64 8.31 -6.60
N SER A 43 -10.77 8.72 -7.86
CA SER A 43 -9.90 8.25 -8.95
C SER A 43 -8.45 8.72 -8.82
N ASP A 44 -8.22 9.87 -8.20
CA ASP A 44 -6.86 10.38 -7.94
C ASP A 44 -6.19 9.58 -6.82
N VAL A 45 -6.95 9.19 -5.78
CA VAL A 45 -6.48 8.26 -4.74
C VAL A 45 -6.01 6.95 -5.39
N ALA A 46 -6.83 6.36 -6.25
CA ALA A 46 -6.47 5.12 -6.94
C ALA A 46 -5.16 5.24 -7.72
N ARG A 47 -5.01 6.32 -8.50
CA ARG A 47 -3.81 6.59 -9.27
C ARG A 47 -2.55 6.79 -8.42
N HIS A 48 -2.68 7.30 -7.19
CA HIS A 48 -1.52 7.47 -6.30
C HIS A 48 -1.07 6.15 -5.69
N LEU A 49 -2.04 5.31 -5.31
CA LEU A 49 -1.81 4.03 -4.62
C LEU A 49 -1.42 2.89 -5.58
N SER A 50 -1.75 2.98 -6.87
CA SER A 50 -1.43 1.94 -7.86
C SER A 50 -0.01 1.99 -8.44
N LYS A 51 0.71 3.11 -8.26
CA LYS A 51 2.03 3.31 -8.86
C LYS A 51 3.12 2.46 -8.21
N ASN A 52 4.03 1.96 -9.04
CA ASN A 52 5.19 1.18 -8.62
C ASN A 52 6.41 2.07 -8.34
N ASN A 53 6.37 2.87 -7.28
CA ASN A 53 7.55 3.61 -6.80
C ASN A 53 7.52 3.73 -5.27
N ASP A 54 8.67 4.01 -4.66
CA ASP A 54 8.81 4.00 -3.20
C ASP A 54 7.97 5.07 -2.52
N PHE A 55 7.88 6.28 -3.08
CA PHE A 55 7.04 7.33 -2.53
C PHE A 55 5.54 6.95 -2.53
N SER A 56 5.05 6.36 -3.62
CA SER A 56 3.68 5.85 -3.73
C SER A 56 3.42 4.70 -2.75
N ARG A 57 4.40 3.82 -2.54
CA ARG A 57 4.33 2.77 -1.51
C ARG A 57 4.17 3.40 -0.11
N MET A 58 4.99 4.40 0.23
CA MET A 58 4.91 5.11 1.51
C MET A 58 3.56 5.82 1.67
N VAL A 59 3.06 6.46 0.62
CA VAL A 59 1.73 7.11 0.63
C VAL A 59 0.63 6.08 0.84
N ALA A 60 0.71 4.91 0.19
CA ALA A 60 -0.26 3.84 0.35
C ALA A 60 -0.24 3.30 1.79
N GLU A 61 0.93 3.00 2.35
CA GLU A 61 1.07 2.55 3.74
C GLU A 61 0.46 3.55 4.74
N GLU A 62 0.80 4.83 4.61
CA GLU A 62 0.23 5.89 5.45
C GLU A 62 -1.27 6.09 5.22
N TYR A 63 -1.76 5.96 3.98
CA TYR A 63 -3.19 6.05 3.66
C TYR A 63 -3.99 4.91 4.30
N LEU A 64 -3.47 3.68 4.19
CA LEU A 64 -4.10 2.51 4.79
C LEU A 64 -3.99 2.51 6.33
N SER A 65 -3.04 3.24 6.91
CA SER A 65 -2.95 3.41 8.37
C SER A 65 -4.19 4.07 8.98
N PHE A 66 -4.95 4.86 8.21
CA PHE A 66 -6.21 5.47 8.65
C PHE A 66 -7.36 4.47 8.76
N PHE A 67 -7.22 3.28 8.17
CA PHE A 67 -8.20 2.22 8.30
C PHE A 67 -7.88 1.37 9.53
N ASN A 68 -8.88 1.19 10.38
CA ASN A 68 -8.83 0.24 11.48
C ASN A 68 -9.55 -1.05 11.07
N PHE A 69 -8.79 -2.12 10.84
CA PHE A 69 -9.33 -3.44 10.50
C PHE A 69 -9.30 -4.40 11.69
N SER A 70 -8.90 -3.96 12.87
CA SER A 70 -8.86 -4.82 14.04
C SER A 70 -10.26 -5.35 14.33
N SER A 71 -10.34 -6.66 14.66
CA SER A 71 -11.59 -7.38 14.95
C SER A 71 -12.58 -7.54 13.79
N LEU A 72 -12.23 -7.08 12.58
CA LEU A 72 -13.02 -7.35 11.38
C LEU A 72 -12.54 -8.65 10.73
N ALA A 73 -13.49 -9.42 10.18
CA ALA A 73 -13.15 -10.50 9.26
C ALA A 73 -12.58 -9.93 7.94
N LEU A 74 -11.79 -10.74 7.22
CA LEU A 74 -11.08 -10.31 6.01
C LEU A 74 -12.02 -9.74 4.94
N ASP A 75 -13.17 -10.37 4.73
CA ASP A 75 -14.19 -9.94 3.79
C ASP A 75 -14.84 -8.60 4.21
N GLN A 76 -15.07 -8.39 5.51
CA GLN A 76 -15.63 -7.15 6.04
C GLN A 76 -14.63 -5.99 5.93
N ALA A 77 -13.35 -6.25 6.22
CA ALA A 77 -12.27 -5.29 6.04
C ALA A 77 -12.12 -4.91 4.56
N LEU A 78 -12.14 -5.90 3.66
CA LEU A 78 -12.05 -5.69 2.22
C LEU A 78 -13.23 -4.88 1.69
N ARG A 79 -14.48 -5.22 2.07
CA ARG A 79 -15.66 -4.42 1.70
C ARG A 79 -15.59 -2.98 2.22
N THR A 80 -15.02 -2.77 3.40
CA THR A 80 -14.83 -1.43 3.98
C THR A 80 -13.81 -0.63 3.18
N PHE A 81 -12.70 -1.26 2.80
CA PHE A 81 -11.69 -0.65 1.95
C PHE A 81 -12.24 -0.28 0.56
N LEU A 82 -12.92 -1.22 -0.11
CA LEU A 82 -13.46 -1.04 -1.48
C LEU A 82 -14.64 -0.06 -1.57
N ARG A 83 -15.31 0.27 -0.45
CA ARG A 83 -16.30 1.36 -0.43
C ARG A 83 -15.66 2.75 -0.59
N GLN A 84 -14.46 2.91 -0.05
CA GLN A 84 -13.72 4.18 -0.12
C GLN A 84 -12.82 4.23 -1.36
N PHE A 85 -12.34 3.07 -1.81
CA PHE A 85 -11.41 2.94 -2.91
C PHE A 85 -12.04 2.24 -4.13
N ALA A 86 -12.06 2.92 -5.27
CA ALA A 86 -12.45 2.29 -6.53
C ALA A 86 -11.24 1.56 -7.12
N LEU A 87 -11.30 0.22 -7.18
CA LEU A 87 -10.32 -0.61 -7.90
C LEU A 87 -10.48 -0.40 -9.41
N MET A 88 -9.91 0.69 -9.91
CA MET A 88 -9.84 0.99 -11.34
C MET A 88 -8.38 0.83 -11.80
N GLY A 89 -8.20 0.50 -13.09
CA GLY A 89 -6.88 0.26 -13.66
C GLY A 89 -6.67 -1.18 -14.12
N GLU A 90 -5.44 -1.47 -14.52
CA GLU A 90 -5.01 -2.78 -15.02
C GLU A 90 -4.89 -3.81 -13.88
N THR A 91 -4.84 -5.10 -14.22
CA THR A 91 -4.72 -6.19 -13.23
C THR A 91 -3.55 -5.96 -12.26
N GLN A 92 -2.38 -5.56 -12.77
CA GLN A 92 -1.19 -5.31 -11.95
C GLN A 92 -1.34 -4.13 -10.98
N GLU A 93 -2.10 -3.10 -11.38
CA GLU A 93 -2.39 -1.95 -10.52
C GLU A 93 -3.31 -2.35 -9.36
N ARG A 94 -4.33 -3.16 -9.66
CA ARG A 94 -5.26 -3.69 -8.67
C ARG A 94 -4.55 -4.59 -7.67
N GLU A 95 -3.71 -5.52 -8.15
CA GLU A 95 -2.91 -6.41 -7.31
C GLU A 95 -2.04 -5.62 -6.32
N ARG A 96 -1.37 -4.56 -6.77
CA ARG A 96 -0.53 -3.72 -5.89
C ARG A 96 -1.32 -3.09 -4.75
N VAL A 97 -2.49 -2.56 -5.05
CA VAL A 97 -3.38 -1.99 -4.03
C VAL A 97 -3.83 -3.06 -3.03
N LEU A 98 -4.16 -4.25 -3.52
CA LEU A 98 -4.55 -5.38 -2.68
C LEU A 98 -3.39 -5.90 -1.80
N SER A 99 -2.14 -5.84 -2.28
CA SER A 99 -0.96 -6.12 -1.44
C SER A 99 -0.88 -5.15 -0.26
N HIS A 100 -1.04 -3.85 -0.50
CA HIS A 100 -1.05 -2.86 0.60
C HIS A 100 -2.18 -3.11 1.60
N PHE A 101 -3.38 -3.45 1.11
CA PHE A 101 -4.50 -3.86 1.97
C PHE A 101 -4.17 -5.10 2.81
N SER A 102 -3.59 -6.12 2.20
CA SER A 102 -3.26 -7.39 2.86
C SER A 102 -2.27 -7.18 4.00
N ARG A 103 -1.22 -6.39 3.76
CA ARG A 103 -0.24 -5.99 4.77
C ARG A 103 -0.90 -5.27 5.94
N ARG A 104 -1.74 -4.26 5.65
CA ARG A 104 -2.45 -3.52 6.69
C ARG A 104 -3.40 -4.40 7.50
N TYR A 105 -4.10 -5.33 6.85
CA TYR A 105 -5.00 -6.25 7.54
C TYR A 105 -4.23 -7.16 8.51
N LEU A 106 -3.06 -7.66 8.10
CA LEU A 106 -2.19 -8.46 8.96
C LEU A 106 -1.65 -7.64 10.15
N ASP A 107 -1.23 -6.39 9.92
CA ASP A 107 -0.78 -5.48 11.00
C ASP A 107 -1.88 -5.28 12.06
N CYS A 108 -3.13 -5.16 11.62
CA CYS A 108 -4.29 -5.04 12.52
C CYS A 108 -4.70 -6.37 13.19
N ASN A 109 -4.34 -7.52 12.59
CA ASN A 109 -4.79 -8.85 12.98
C ASN A 109 -3.65 -9.90 12.93
N PRO A 110 -2.56 -9.73 13.69
CA PRO A 110 -1.35 -10.54 13.56
C PRO A 110 -1.53 -12.02 13.94
N LYS A 111 -2.67 -12.38 14.55
CA LYS A 111 -3.00 -13.75 14.99
C LYS A 111 -3.85 -14.52 13.98
N VAL A 112 -4.37 -13.86 12.94
CA VAL A 112 -5.36 -14.45 12.01
C VAL A 112 -4.71 -15.23 10.88
N ALA A 113 -3.50 -14.87 10.46
CA ALA A 113 -2.78 -15.53 9.38
C ALA A 113 -1.28 -15.59 9.69
N PRO A 114 -0.56 -16.62 9.19
CA PRO A 114 0.86 -16.80 9.45
C PRO A 114 1.76 -15.85 8.65
N SER A 115 1.30 -15.29 7.52
CA SER A 115 2.09 -14.44 6.63
C SER A 115 1.24 -13.49 5.78
N GLU A 116 1.86 -12.42 5.26
CA GLU A 116 1.24 -11.49 4.31
C GLU A 116 0.77 -12.20 3.03
N ASP A 117 1.55 -13.16 2.52
CA ASP A 117 1.23 -13.96 1.34
C ASP A 117 -0.07 -14.77 1.51
N ALA A 118 -0.33 -15.28 2.71
CA ALA A 118 -1.57 -16.00 3.00
C ALA A 118 -2.77 -15.05 2.94
N VAL A 119 -2.66 -13.84 3.51
CA VAL A 119 -3.71 -12.81 3.44
C VAL A 119 -3.91 -12.32 2.00
N HIS A 120 -2.83 -12.13 1.24
CA HIS A 120 -2.89 -11.72 -0.15
C HIS A 120 -3.57 -12.78 -1.02
N THR A 121 -3.20 -14.05 -0.87
CA THR A 121 -3.82 -15.17 -1.57
C THR A 121 -5.32 -15.25 -1.27
N LEU A 122 -5.71 -15.12 0.00
CA LEU A 122 -7.12 -15.10 0.41
C LEU A 122 -7.87 -13.88 -0.15
N THR A 123 -7.23 -12.72 -0.20
CA THR A 123 -7.81 -11.49 -0.77
C THR A 123 -8.00 -11.64 -2.29
N CYS A 124 -7.03 -12.20 -3.00
CA CYS A 124 -7.13 -12.51 -4.43
C CYS A 124 -8.24 -13.53 -4.68
N ALA A 125 -8.34 -14.58 -3.86
CA ALA A 125 -9.44 -15.55 -3.93
C ALA A 125 -10.81 -14.90 -3.69
N LEU A 126 -10.94 -13.99 -2.71
CA LEU A 126 -12.17 -13.22 -2.46
C LEU A 126 -12.53 -12.29 -3.63
N MET A 127 -11.53 -11.70 -4.29
CA MET A 127 -11.72 -10.85 -5.46
C MET A 127 -12.13 -11.66 -6.69
N LEU A 128 -11.52 -12.84 -6.91
CA LEU A 128 -11.92 -13.78 -7.96
C LEU A 128 -13.33 -14.31 -7.70
N LEU A 129 -13.66 -14.65 -6.46
CA LEU A 129 -15.00 -15.10 -6.06
C LEU A 129 -16.06 -13.99 -6.26
N ASN A 130 -15.71 -12.73 -5.95
CA ASN A 130 -16.58 -11.57 -6.24
C ASN A 130 -16.69 -11.30 -7.76
N THR A 131 -15.71 -11.69 -8.56
CA THR A 131 -15.76 -11.54 -10.03
C THR A 131 -16.58 -12.65 -10.67
N ASP A 132 -16.50 -13.88 -10.17
CA ASP A 132 -17.31 -15.03 -10.61
C ASP A 132 -18.80 -14.87 -10.24
N LEU A 133 -19.11 -14.31 -9.05
CA LEU A 133 -20.50 -14.07 -8.63
C LEU A 133 -21.13 -12.83 -9.30
N HIS A 134 -20.30 -11.91 -9.84
CA HIS A 134 -20.72 -10.70 -10.54
C HIS A 134 -20.09 -10.61 -11.94
N GLY A 135 -20.22 -11.67 -12.74
CA GLY A 135 -19.62 -11.82 -14.07
C GLY A 135 -19.95 -10.75 -15.13
N GLU A 136 -20.62 -9.65 -14.81
CA GLU A 136 -20.99 -8.60 -15.78
C GLU A 136 -20.91 -7.16 -15.23
N ARG A 137 -19.87 -6.80 -14.47
CA ARG A 137 -19.59 -5.36 -14.27
C ARG A 137 -18.12 -5.00 -14.09
N TRP A 138 -17.32 -5.35 -15.10
CA TRP A 138 -16.03 -4.70 -15.39
C TRP A 138 -16.03 -4.02 -16.76
N SER A 139 -17.20 -3.65 -17.27
CA SER A 139 -17.37 -2.75 -18.41
C SER A 139 -18.56 -1.85 -18.13
N GLN A 140 -18.32 -0.70 -17.49
CA GLN A 140 -18.90 0.62 -17.76
C GLN A 140 -18.14 1.67 -16.93
#